data_AF-A0A7C5T4S1-F1
#
_entry.id   AF-A0A7C5T4S1-F1
#
_cell.length_a   1.000
_cell.length_b   1.000
_cell.length_c   1.000
_cell.angle_alpha   90.00
_cell.angle_beta   90.00
_cell.angle_gamma   90.00
#
_symmetry.space_group_name_H-M   'P 1'
#
loop_
_entity.id
_entity.type
_entity.pdbx_description
1 polymer ?
#
loop_
_entity_poly.entity_id
_entity_poly.type
_entity_poly.pdbx_seq_one_letter_code
_entity_poly.pdbx_strand_id
1 'polypeptide(L)'
;MSSGYTAALEDIYGIVLFFRESTEDEELFEALDTILRRIEDFLLAEHDDKESLEFLKELYALVMSNPLTKFLGVYIRDFVPGR
;
A
#
# COMPACT_ATOMS: atom_id res chain seq x y z
N MET A 1 -18.30 -10.11 -4.29
CA MET A 1 -17.57 -10.40 -3.04
C MET A 1 -16.17 -9.88 -3.26
N SER A 2 -15.71 -8.90 -2.46
CA SER A 2 -14.33 -8.41 -2.55
C SER A 2 -13.39 -9.59 -2.32
N SER A 3 -12.43 -9.78 -3.21
CA SER A 3 -11.47 -10.87 -3.10
C SER A 3 -10.49 -10.61 -1.94
N GLY A 4 -9.78 -11.63 -1.48
CA GLY A 4 -8.95 -11.52 -0.27
C GLY A 4 -7.88 -10.44 -0.38
N TYR A 5 -7.28 -10.27 -1.57
CA TYR A 5 -6.23 -9.27 -1.76
C TYR A 5 -6.74 -7.86 -2.02
N THR A 6 -7.95 -7.69 -2.58
CA THR A 6 -8.58 -6.36 -2.67
C THR A 6 -8.89 -5.82 -1.28
N ALA A 7 -9.45 -6.63 -0.39
CA ALA A 7 -9.67 -6.24 1.01
C ALA A 7 -8.36 -5.88 1.74
N ALA A 8 -7.27 -6.62 1.47
CA ALA A 8 -5.95 -6.28 2.01
C ALA A 8 -5.45 -4.90 1.52
N LEU A 9 -5.72 -4.54 0.27
CA LEU A 9 -5.37 -3.22 -0.27
C LEU A 9 -6.17 -2.09 0.36
N GLU A 10 -7.46 -2.31 0.63
CA GLU A 10 -8.31 -1.37 1.37
C GLU A 10 -7.79 -1.15 2.81
N ASP A 11 -7.33 -2.22 3.49
CA ASP A 11 -6.72 -2.12 4.82
C ASP A 11 -5.40 -1.31 4.76
N ILE A 12 -4.54 -1.61 3.78
CA ILE A 12 -3.27 -0.89 3.60
C ILE A 12 -3.53 0.58 3.27
N TYR A 13 -4.53 0.88 2.43
CA TYR A 13 -4.95 2.24 2.13
C TYR A 13 -5.26 3.02 3.42
N GLY A 14 -6.08 2.45 4.31
CA GLY A 14 -6.42 3.07 5.59
C GLY A 14 -5.20 3.34 6.47
N ILE A 15 -4.24 2.41 6.49
CA ILE A 15 -2.99 2.56 7.24
C ILE A 15 -2.13 3.69 6.66
N VAL A 16 -1.93 3.73 5.34
CA VAL A 16 -1.13 4.78 4.69
C VAL A 16 -1.77 6.15 4.90
N LEU A 17 -3.09 6.25 4.75
CA LEU A 17 -3.85 7.47 4.98
C LEU A 17 -3.64 7.97 6.42
N PHE A 18 -3.76 7.08 7.41
CA PHE A 18 -3.55 7.44 8.81
C PHE A 18 -2.16 8.06 9.04
N PHE A 19 -1.10 7.44 8.50
CA PHE A 19 0.26 7.98 8.67
C PHE A 19 0.46 9.30 7.93
N ARG A 20 -0.10 9.45 6.73
CA ARG A 20 -0.03 10.69 5.93
C ARG A 20 -0.68 11.85 6.68
N GLU A 21 -1.87 11.64 7.24
CA GLU A 21 -2.60 12.68 7.98
C GLU A 21 -1.95 13.02 9.34
N SER A 22 -1.12 12.12 9.87
CA SER A 22 -0.52 12.27 11.21
C SER A 22 0.91 12.80 11.19
N THR A 23 1.55 12.91 10.02
CA THR A 23 2.94 13.38 9.92
C THR A 23 3.03 14.89 9.77
N GLU A 24 3.97 15.50 10.48
CA GLU A 24 4.39 16.89 10.27
C GLU A 24 5.63 17.00 9.37
N ASP A 25 6.27 15.87 9.07
CA ASP A 25 7.42 15.78 8.16
C ASP A 25 6.95 15.82 6.70
N GLU A 26 7.37 16.86 5.97
CA GLU A 26 6.97 17.13 4.58
C GLU A 26 7.50 16.08 3.60
N GLU A 27 8.72 15.57 3.79
CA GLU A 27 9.29 14.55 2.92
C GLU A 27 8.57 13.20 3.11
N LEU A 28 8.24 12.87 4.36
CA LEU A 28 7.44 11.69 4.67
C LEU A 28 6.01 11.84 4.14
N PHE A 29 5.40 13.02 4.27
CA PHE A 29 4.08 13.30 3.73
C PHE A 29 4.04 13.04 2.22
N GLU A 30 4.96 13.61 1.45
CA GLU A 30 5.04 13.44 -0.01
C GLU A 30 5.27 11.97 -0.41
N ALA A 31 6.12 11.25 0.34
CA ALA A 31 6.36 9.84 0.12
C ALA A 31 5.10 8.99 0.38
N LEU A 32 4.34 9.29 1.43
CA LEU A 32 3.09 8.62 1.78
C LEU A 32 1.96 8.98 0.80
N ASP A 33 1.86 10.25 0.39
CA ASP A 33 0.87 10.73 -0.59
C ASP A 33 1.05 10.03 -1.94
N THR A 34 2.31 9.86 -2.38
CA THR A 34 2.64 9.09 -3.60
C THR A 34 2.18 7.64 -3.51
N ILE A 35 2.39 6.98 -2.37
CA ILE A 35 1.95 5.59 -2.15
C ILE A 35 0.42 5.53 -2.13
N LEU A 36 -0.22 6.45 -1.42
CA LEU A 36 -1.67 6.49 -1.24
C LEU A 36 -2.37 6.63 -2.59
N ARG A 37 -1.94 7.59 -3.44
CA ARG A 37 -2.50 7.79 -4.78
C ARG A 37 -2.38 6.55 -5.66
N ARG A 38 -1.25 5.83 -5.59
CA ARG A 38 -1.09 4.57 -6.34
C ARG A 38 -2.10 3.51 -5.91
N ILE A 39 -2.41 3.43 -4.61
CA ILE A 39 -3.42 2.51 -4.10
C ILE A 39 -4.82 2.96 -4.54
N GLU A 40 -5.14 4.26 -4.46
CA GLU A 40 -6.42 4.81 -4.93
C GLU A 40 -6.64 4.54 -6.43
N ASP A 41 -5.65 4.85 -7.26
CA ASP A 41 -5.72 4.64 -8.71
C ASP A 41 -5.99 3.17 -9.05
N PHE A 42 -5.38 2.25 -8.29
CA PHE A 42 -5.65 0.82 -8.43
C PHE A 42 -7.06 0.47 -7.96
N LEU A 43 -7.48 0.89 -6.77
CA LEU A 43 -8.81 0.56 -6.24
C LEU A 43 -9.98 1.15 -7.05
N LEU A 44 -9.75 2.22 -7.84
CA LEU A 44 -10.76 2.82 -8.72
C LEU A 44 -11.05 1.99 -9.98
N ALA A 45 -10.16 1.07 -10.36
CA ALA A 45 -10.34 0.20 -11.52
C ALA A 45 -10.84 -1.19 -11.12
N GLU A 46 -11.48 -1.89 -12.07
CA GLU A 46 -11.92 -3.26 -11.87
C GLU A 46 -10.73 -4.21 -12.02
N HIS A 47 -10.47 -5.00 -11.00
CA HIS A 47 -9.32 -5.90 -10.92
C HIS A 47 -9.72 -7.29 -10.46
N ASP A 48 -8.96 -8.28 -10.90
CA ASP A 48 -9.03 -9.61 -10.33
C ASP A 48 -8.09 -9.78 -9.11
N ASP A 49 -8.26 -10.89 -8.40
CA ASP A 49 -7.50 -11.19 -7.19
C ASP A 49 -6.00 -11.41 -7.47
N LYS A 50 -5.65 -11.84 -8.69
CA LYS A 50 -4.26 -12.04 -9.10
C LYS A 50 -3.58 -10.70 -9.37
N GLU A 51 -4.25 -9.78 -10.05
CA GLU A 51 -3.80 -8.40 -10.25
C GLU A 51 -3.60 -7.69 -8.91
N SER A 52 -4.55 -7.88 -7.98
CA SER A 52 -4.45 -7.34 -6.61
C SER A 52 -3.22 -7.88 -5.87
N LEU A 53 -2.93 -9.18 -6.01
CA LEU A 53 -1.72 -9.79 -5.43
C LEU A 53 -0.42 -9.26 -6.05
N GLU A 54 -0.36 -9.12 -7.38
CA GLU A 54 0.82 -8.56 -8.03
C GLU A 54 1.05 -7.10 -7.63
N PHE A 55 -0.02 -6.31 -7.54
CA PHE A 55 0.06 -4.95 -7.03
C PHE A 55 0.56 -4.89 -5.58
N LEU A 56 0.09 -5.78 -4.68
CA LEU A 56 0.62 -5.90 -3.32
C LEU A 56 2.13 -6.19 -3.28
N LYS A 57 2.63 -7.06 -4.17
CA LYS A 57 4.06 -7.37 -4.27
C LYS A 57 4.87 -6.15 -4.71
N GLU A 58 4.38 -5.43 -5.73
CA GLU A 58 4.98 -4.19 -6.22
C GLU A 58 4.99 -3.10 -5.15
N LEU A 59 3.86 -2.92 -4.47
CA LEU A 59 3.70 -1.97 -3.37
C LEU A 59 4.69 -2.27 -2.25
N TYR A 60 4.84 -3.54 -1.85
CA TYR A 60 5.85 -3.90 -0.87
C TYR A 60 7.27 -3.55 -1.35
N ALA A 61 7.62 -3.86 -2.60
CA ALA A 61 8.95 -3.56 -3.12
C ALA A 61 9.20 -2.05 -3.13
N LEU A 62 8.19 -1.26 -3.50
CA LEU A 62 8.22 0.20 -3.47
C LEU A 62 8.52 0.71 -2.06
N VAL A 63 7.71 0.35 -1.07
CA VAL A 63 7.90 0.87 0.30
C VAL A 63 9.24 0.42 0.90
N MET A 64 9.70 -0.79 0.58
CA MET A 64 10.97 -1.30 1.11
C MET A 64 12.19 -0.62 0.50
N SER A 65 12.06 -0.01 -0.69
CA SER A 65 13.14 0.70 -1.37
C SER A 65 13.35 2.14 -0.88
N ASN A 66 12.37 2.72 -0.17
CA ASN A 66 12.45 4.05 0.40
C ASN A 66 12.58 3.97 1.94
N PRO A 67 13.68 4.46 2.54
CA PRO A 67 13.88 4.46 3.99
C PRO A 67 12.75 5.12 4.79
N LEU A 68 12.11 6.17 4.25
CA LEU A 68 11.03 6.90 4.91
C LEU A 68 9.76 6.05 5.05
N THR A 69 9.50 5.16 4.10
CA THR A 69 8.24 4.40 4.04
C THR A 69 8.44 2.90 4.31
N LYS A 70 9.69 2.45 4.50
CA LYS A 70 10.03 1.05 4.79
C LYS A 70 9.27 0.46 5.98
N PHE A 71 8.90 1.27 6.96
CA PHE A 71 8.08 0.81 8.10
C PHE A 71 6.71 0.28 7.67
N LEU A 72 6.15 0.76 6.55
CA LEU A 72 4.90 0.24 5.99
C LEU A 72 5.02 -1.21 5.53
N GLY A 73 6.24 -1.66 5.22
CA GLY A 73 6.51 -3.04 4.82
C GLY A 73 6.03 -4.06 5.86
N VAL A 74 5.98 -3.70 7.14
CA VAL A 74 5.50 -4.59 8.21
C VAL A 74 4.01 -4.91 8.05
N TYR A 75 3.20 -3.94 7.60
CA TYR A 75 1.76 -4.13 7.38
C TYR A 75 1.46 -4.86 6.07
N ILE A 76 2.28 -4.66 5.04
CA ILE A 76 2.05 -5.26 3.72
C ILE A 76 2.54 -6.71 3.67
N ARG A 77 3.61 -7.04 4.43
CA ARG A 77 4.27 -8.36 4.38
C ARG A 77 3.28 -9.51 4.62
N ASP A 78 2.37 -9.35 5.56
CA ASP A 78 1.48 -10.42 6.00
C ASP A 78 0.47 -10.84 4.91
N PHE A 79 0.34 -10.02 3.85
CA PHE A 79 -0.53 -10.28 2.70
C PHE A 79 0.23 -10.80 1.46
N VAL A 80 1.56 -10.93 1.49
CA VAL A 80 2.35 -11.39 0.33
C VAL A 80 2.81 -12.84 0.56
N PRO A 81 2.19 -13.85 -0.07
CA PRO A 81 2.59 -15.25 0.08
C PRO A 81 3.91 -15.53 -0.64
N GLY A 82 4.77 -16.36 -0.04
CA GLY A 82 6.00 -16.83 -0.68
C GLY A 82 7.17 -15.83 -0.61
N ARG A 83 7.06 -14.82 0.26
CA ARG A 83 8.22 -14.35 1.02
C ARG A 83 8.39 -15.17 2.29
#